data_AF-A0AAX6GQE8-F1
#
_entry.id   AF-A0AAX6GQE8-F1
#
_cell.length_a   1.000
_cell.length_b   1.000
_cell.length_c   1.000
_cell.angle_alpha   90.00
_cell.angle_beta   90.00
_cell.angle_gamma   90.00
#
_symmetry.space_group_name_H-M   'P 1'
#
loop_
_entity.id
_entity.type
_entity.pdbx_description
1 polymer ?
#
loop_
_entity_poly.entity_id
_entity_poly.type
_entity_poly.pdbx_seq_one_letter_code
_entity_poly.pdbx_strand_id
1 'polypeptide(L)'
;MTFVPIVSLLDGQPGIQYLARAVDLYLDFKPPIEELQYFLEFQIQRVWAPEQTNIPGLQRKEPVCPSIQFSLMGPKLYISSEQISVGRKPVTGLRLSLEGSKQNRLCIHLQHLASLPKILRPHWDTHIAIGPPKWQGPEEQDSRWFEPIKWKNFAHVSTAPIENTETNIGDLSGVYIVTGGQLGVWDFGAKSVLHLKLLFSKVPGCTIRRSVWDHSPSTNLPQRPDDASSSSSVDNSSHVGKLRKMVDFTEVSKGPQDTPGHWLVTGAKLGIEKGKIVVRVKYSLLNY
;
A
#
# COMPACT_ATOMS: atom_id res chain seq x y z
N MET A 1 41.61 -22.75 -9.15
CA MET A 1 41.47 -21.41 -9.76
C MET A 1 40.88 -20.48 -8.72
N THR A 2 41.50 -19.33 -8.47
CA THR A 2 41.04 -18.31 -7.51
C THR A 2 40.34 -17.20 -8.27
N PHE A 3 39.07 -16.94 -7.96
CA PHE A 3 38.33 -15.82 -8.53
C PHE A 3 38.46 -14.61 -7.62
N VAL A 4 38.62 -13.43 -8.24
CA VAL A 4 38.76 -12.15 -7.56
C VAL A 4 37.61 -11.24 -8.04
N PRO A 5 36.85 -10.58 -7.15
CA PRO A 5 35.77 -9.70 -7.55
C PRO A 5 36.30 -8.54 -8.40
N ILE A 6 35.57 -8.14 -9.45
CA ILE A 6 35.97 -6.99 -10.28
C ILE A 6 36.10 -5.70 -9.46
N VAL A 7 35.34 -5.57 -8.37
CA VAL A 7 35.39 -4.40 -7.48
C VAL A 7 36.76 -4.22 -6.83
N SER A 8 37.47 -5.28 -6.45
CA SER A 8 38.81 -5.15 -5.84
C SER A 8 39.88 -4.73 -6.84
N LEU A 9 39.61 -4.78 -8.14
CA LEU A 9 40.50 -4.23 -9.17
C LEU A 9 40.34 -2.72 -9.34
N LEU A 10 39.30 -2.13 -8.74
CA LEU A 10 38.94 -0.72 -8.90
C LEU A 10 39.12 0.08 -7.60
N ASP A 11 39.88 -0.45 -6.65
CA ASP A 11 40.12 0.19 -5.36
C ASP A 11 40.67 1.62 -5.54
N GLY A 12 40.11 2.55 -4.77
CA GLY A 12 40.44 3.98 -4.85
C GLY A 12 39.67 4.78 -5.91
N GLN A 13 38.87 4.14 -6.77
CA GLN A 13 38.03 4.85 -7.74
C GLN A 13 36.74 5.41 -7.11
N PRO A 14 36.31 6.63 -7.50
CA PRO A 14 35.05 7.19 -7.03
C PRO A 14 33.86 6.32 -7.49
N GLY A 15 32.96 6.02 -6.57
CA GLY A 15 31.73 5.27 -6.86
C GLY A 15 31.86 3.75 -6.85
N ILE A 16 33.01 3.19 -6.49
CA ILE A 16 33.20 1.74 -6.29
C ILE A 16 32.14 1.12 -5.37
N GLN A 17 31.71 1.83 -4.33
CA GLN A 17 30.67 1.37 -3.41
C GLN A 17 29.31 1.16 -4.10
N TYR A 18 29.01 1.96 -5.13
CA TYR A 18 27.78 1.77 -5.92
C TYR A 18 27.87 0.52 -6.80
N LEU A 19 29.05 0.26 -7.39
CA LEU A 19 29.27 -0.95 -8.18
C LEU A 19 29.21 -2.20 -7.30
N ALA A 20 29.88 -2.21 -6.14
CA ALA A 20 29.81 -3.30 -5.19
C ALA A 20 28.37 -3.61 -4.78
N ARG A 21 27.61 -2.57 -4.40
CA ARG A 21 26.19 -2.71 -4.08
C ARG A 21 25.36 -3.25 -5.25
N ALA A 22 25.63 -2.81 -6.48
CA ALA A 22 24.92 -3.31 -7.66
C ALA A 22 25.22 -4.79 -7.94
N VAL A 23 26.47 -5.22 -7.73
CA VAL A 23 26.88 -6.63 -7.85
C VAL A 23 26.18 -7.47 -6.77
N ASP A 24 26.19 -7.03 -5.51
CA ASP A 24 25.52 -7.73 -4.42
C ASP A 24 24.02 -7.89 -4.71
N LEU A 25 23.35 -6.80 -5.11
CA LEU A 25 21.94 -6.82 -5.50
C LEU A 25 21.65 -7.77 -6.67
N TYR A 26 22.55 -7.86 -7.66
CA TYR A 26 22.40 -8.81 -8.75
C TYR A 26 22.57 -10.26 -8.27
N LEU A 27 23.54 -10.54 -7.41
CA LEU A 27 23.78 -11.88 -6.90
C LEU A 27 22.65 -12.38 -5.98
N ASP A 28 22.09 -11.48 -5.19
CA ASP A 28 20.98 -11.76 -4.26
C ASP A 28 19.67 -12.04 -5.00
N PHE A 29 19.32 -11.19 -5.97
CA PHE A 29 17.98 -11.20 -6.59
C PHE A 29 17.95 -11.75 -8.01
N LYS A 30 19.08 -11.77 -8.72
CA LYS A 30 19.26 -12.26 -10.09
C LYS A 30 18.13 -11.82 -11.04
N PRO A 31 17.84 -10.51 -11.15
CA PRO A 31 16.83 -10.02 -12.08
C PRO A 31 17.22 -10.37 -13.54
N PRO A 32 16.24 -10.52 -14.44
CA PRO A 32 16.51 -10.64 -15.88
C PRO A 32 17.39 -9.49 -16.36
N ILE A 33 18.33 -9.79 -17.26
CA ILE A 33 19.34 -8.81 -17.68
C ILE A 33 18.72 -7.59 -18.36
N GLU A 34 17.60 -7.79 -19.07
CA GLU A 34 16.82 -6.75 -19.75
C GLU A 34 16.17 -5.79 -18.75
N GLU A 35 15.93 -6.24 -17.52
CA GLU A 35 15.27 -5.47 -16.46
C GLU A 35 16.28 -4.91 -15.44
N LEU A 36 17.58 -5.27 -15.55
CA LEU A 36 18.59 -4.97 -14.54
C LEU A 36 18.70 -3.48 -14.27
N GLN A 37 18.67 -2.64 -15.31
CA GLN A 37 18.72 -1.20 -15.15
C GLN A 37 17.52 -0.68 -14.32
N TYR A 38 16.30 -1.11 -14.66
CA TYR A 38 15.09 -0.71 -13.95
C TYR A 38 15.10 -1.23 -12.51
N PHE A 39 15.52 -2.47 -12.32
CA PHE A 39 15.69 -3.08 -11.01
C PHE A 39 16.63 -2.23 -10.13
N LEU A 40 17.83 -1.90 -10.61
CA LEU A 40 18.81 -1.13 -9.83
C LEU A 40 18.32 0.28 -9.51
N GLU A 41 17.67 0.97 -10.46
CA GLU A 41 17.07 2.29 -10.25
C GLU A 41 15.96 2.31 -9.18
N PHE A 42 15.29 1.17 -8.97
CA PHE A 42 14.25 1.00 -7.96
C PHE A 42 14.76 0.50 -6.60
N GLN A 43 16.06 0.28 -6.44
CA GLN A 43 16.69 -0.04 -5.14
C GLN A 43 16.93 1.18 -4.25
N ILE A 44 15.98 2.11 -4.30
CA ILE A 44 15.88 3.27 -3.42
C ILE A 44 15.25 2.84 -2.10
N GLN A 45 15.61 3.52 -1.02
CA GLN A 45 15.00 3.30 0.29
C GLN A 45 13.48 3.45 0.20
N ARG A 46 12.75 2.43 0.69
CA ARG A 46 11.30 2.46 0.83
C ARG A 46 10.94 2.98 2.21
N VAL A 47 10.02 3.93 2.28
CA VAL A 47 9.52 4.53 3.52
C VAL A 47 8.00 4.50 3.52
N TRP A 48 7.40 4.59 4.70
CA TRP A 48 5.94 4.56 4.88
C TRP A 48 5.41 5.96 5.18
N ALA A 49 4.31 6.32 4.54
CA ALA A 49 3.52 7.51 4.82
C ALA A 49 2.15 7.13 5.42
N PRO A 50 1.66 7.82 6.47
CA PRO A 50 2.40 8.82 7.24
C PRO A 50 3.59 8.17 7.96
N GLU A 51 4.68 8.93 8.10
CA GLU A 51 5.81 8.48 8.91
C GLU A 51 5.35 8.37 10.36
N GLN A 52 5.59 7.22 10.99
CA GLN A 52 5.22 7.00 12.39
C GLN A 52 6.07 7.92 13.28
N THR A 53 5.54 9.10 13.62
CA THR A 53 6.15 9.98 14.61
C THR A 53 5.85 9.45 15.99
N ASN A 54 6.66 8.50 16.46
CA ASN A 54 6.68 8.08 17.87
C ASN A 54 7.37 9.15 18.74
N ILE A 55 7.01 10.42 18.60
CA ILE A 55 7.51 11.49 19.49
C ILE A 55 6.63 11.47 20.74
N PRO A 56 7.16 11.11 21.92
CA PRO A 56 6.40 11.15 23.16
C PRO A 56 5.92 12.58 23.42
N GLY A 57 4.61 12.78 23.53
CA GLY A 57 4.02 14.07 23.92
C GLY A 57 3.38 14.90 22.79
N LEU A 58 3.61 14.59 21.51
CA LEU A 58 2.89 15.26 20.43
C LEU A 58 1.55 14.54 20.16
N GLN A 59 0.61 14.69 21.09
CA GLN A 59 -0.78 14.27 20.89
C GLN A 59 -1.38 15.19 19.81
N ARG A 60 -1.41 14.75 18.54
CA ARG A 60 -2.25 15.39 17.53
C ARG A 60 -3.68 15.44 18.11
N LYS A 61 -4.31 16.62 18.12
CA LYS A 61 -5.73 16.77 18.48
C LYS A 61 -6.50 15.70 17.72
N GLU A 62 -7.12 14.76 18.43
CA GLU A 62 -7.80 13.64 17.80
C GLU A 62 -8.90 14.20 16.89
N PRO A 63 -8.81 14.01 15.55
CA PRO A 63 -9.90 14.42 14.68
C PRO A 63 -11.15 13.62 15.04
N VAL A 64 -12.32 14.22 14.82
CA VAL A 64 -13.61 13.52 14.93
C VAL A 64 -13.63 12.44 13.85
N CYS A 65 -13.27 11.22 14.23
CA CYS A 65 -13.27 10.09 13.32
C CYS A 65 -14.69 9.53 13.18
N PRO A 66 -15.21 9.34 11.95
CA PRO A 66 -16.40 8.52 11.78
C PRO A 66 -16.12 7.11 12.29
N SER A 67 -17.17 6.39 12.69
CA SER A 67 -17.02 5.07 13.29
C SER A 67 -17.96 4.07 12.66
N ILE A 68 -17.47 2.85 12.51
CA ILE A 68 -18.24 1.69 12.08
C ILE A 68 -18.55 0.82 13.30
N GLN A 69 -19.81 0.40 13.40
CA GLN A 69 -20.29 -0.50 14.45
C GLN A 69 -20.68 -1.84 13.84
N PHE A 70 -20.23 -2.93 14.45
CA PHE A 70 -20.49 -4.28 13.95
C PHE A 70 -21.78 -4.90 14.52
N SER A 71 -22.36 -4.28 15.54
CA SER A 71 -23.60 -4.68 16.21
C SER A 71 -24.15 -3.50 17.02
N LEU A 72 -25.45 -3.51 17.38
CA LEU A 72 -26.15 -2.42 18.08
C LEU A 72 -25.44 -1.90 19.35
N MET A 73 -24.80 -2.77 20.12
CA MET A 73 -24.02 -2.41 21.33
C MET A 73 -22.56 -2.88 21.22
N GLY A 74 -22.05 -2.96 19.98
CA GLY A 74 -20.72 -3.51 19.67
C GLY A 74 -19.57 -2.52 19.83
N PRO A 75 -18.31 -3.01 19.75
CA PRO A 75 -17.17 -2.13 19.67
C PRO A 75 -17.23 -1.24 18.42
N LYS A 76 -16.82 0.02 18.58
CA LYS A 76 -16.70 0.99 17.48
C LYS A 76 -15.28 0.93 16.89
N LEU A 77 -15.19 0.74 15.58
CA LEU A 77 -13.96 0.94 14.83
C LEU A 77 -13.99 2.36 14.25
N TYR A 78 -13.15 3.24 14.76
CA TYR A 78 -12.98 4.59 14.24
C TYR A 78 -12.17 4.54 12.96
N ILE A 79 -12.50 5.38 11.99
CA ILE A 79 -11.81 5.45 10.69
C ILE A 79 -11.09 6.79 10.60
N SER A 80 -9.79 6.75 10.32
CA SER A 80 -9.01 7.96 10.04
C SER A 80 -9.33 8.44 8.62
N SER A 81 -9.99 9.59 8.53
CA SER A 81 -10.28 10.27 7.26
C SER A 81 -9.12 11.17 6.78
N GLU A 82 -7.92 11.03 7.36
CA GLU A 82 -6.74 11.79 6.93
C GLU A 82 -6.38 11.46 5.48
N GLN A 83 -6.19 12.50 4.66
CA GLN A 83 -5.71 12.36 3.29
C GLN A 83 -4.20 12.23 3.30
N ILE A 84 -3.70 11.09 2.84
CA ILE A 84 -2.26 10.85 2.72
C ILE A 84 -1.87 11.07 1.27
N SER A 85 -0.88 11.93 1.04
CA SER A 85 -0.29 12.16 -0.27
C SER A 85 1.23 12.18 -0.14
N VAL A 86 1.91 11.45 -1.02
CA VAL A 86 3.37 11.34 -1.05
C VAL A 86 4.01 12.19 -2.16
N GLY A 87 3.19 12.99 -2.86
CA GLY A 87 3.63 13.84 -3.98
C GLY A 87 4.20 13.01 -5.13
N ARG A 88 5.30 13.50 -5.74
CA ARG A 88 5.98 12.83 -6.86
C ARG A 88 6.94 11.73 -6.39
N LYS A 89 6.43 10.83 -5.55
CA LYS A 89 7.16 9.67 -5.03
C LYS A 89 6.38 8.41 -5.41
N PRO A 90 6.98 7.47 -6.15
CA PRO A 90 6.24 6.30 -6.61
C PRO A 90 5.86 5.41 -5.43
N VAL A 91 4.58 5.03 -5.37
CA VAL A 91 4.06 4.11 -4.35
C VAL A 91 4.29 2.68 -4.79
N THR A 92 4.76 1.84 -3.87
CA THR A 92 5.18 0.44 -4.08
C THR A 92 4.42 -0.54 -3.18
N GLY A 93 3.59 -0.04 -2.26
CA GLY A 93 2.76 -0.88 -1.41
C GLY A 93 1.76 -0.11 -0.55
N LEU A 94 0.82 -0.84 0.03
CA LEU A 94 -0.18 -0.34 0.97
C LEU A 94 -0.34 -1.31 2.14
N ARG A 95 -0.75 -0.80 3.29
CA ARG A 95 -1.18 -1.61 4.44
C ARG A 95 -2.27 -0.90 5.23
N LEU A 96 -3.05 -1.68 5.95
CA LEU A 96 -3.97 -1.17 6.97
C LEU A 96 -3.29 -1.25 8.34
N SER A 97 -3.63 -0.35 9.25
CA SER A 97 -3.14 -0.36 10.63
C SER A 97 -4.17 0.17 11.62
N LEU A 98 -4.02 -0.21 12.89
CA LEU A 98 -4.79 0.35 13.99
C LEU A 98 -3.92 1.29 14.83
N GLU A 99 -4.37 2.52 14.97
CA GLU A 99 -3.72 3.57 15.75
C GLU A 99 -4.48 3.87 17.05
N GLY A 100 -3.86 4.71 17.88
CA GLY A 100 -4.37 5.14 19.17
C GLY A 100 -4.07 4.16 20.30
N SER A 101 -4.18 4.65 21.54
CA SER A 101 -3.95 3.86 22.76
C SER A 101 -4.88 2.65 22.87
N LYS A 102 -6.10 2.78 22.33
CA LYS A 102 -7.11 1.71 22.29
C LYS A 102 -7.02 0.82 21.06
N GLN A 103 -6.10 1.09 20.12
CA GLN A 103 -5.91 0.31 18.89
C GLN A 103 -7.24 0.06 18.16
N ASN A 104 -8.03 1.13 18.01
CA ASN A 104 -9.39 1.08 17.49
C ASN A 104 -9.62 2.11 16.38
N ARG A 105 -8.55 2.71 15.85
CA ARG A 105 -8.58 3.68 14.75
C ARG A 105 -7.94 3.08 13.52
N LEU A 106 -8.73 2.72 12.52
CA LEU A 106 -8.26 2.21 11.24
C LEU A 106 -7.66 3.35 10.42
N CYS A 107 -6.43 3.16 9.98
CA CYS A 107 -5.74 4.01 9.01
C CYS A 107 -5.19 3.18 7.86
N ILE A 108 -4.87 3.87 6.76
CA ILE A 108 -4.16 3.30 5.61
C ILE A 108 -2.76 3.92 5.56
N HIS A 109 -1.75 3.11 5.24
CA HIS A 109 -0.39 3.60 5.05
C HIS A 109 0.07 3.24 3.64
N LEU A 110 0.90 4.10 3.06
CA LEU A 110 1.45 3.95 1.72
C LEU A 110 2.96 3.79 1.80
N GLN A 111 3.50 2.73 1.21
CA GLN A 111 4.93 2.55 1.05
C GLN A 111 5.35 3.23 -0.25
N HIS A 112 6.33 4.12 -0.19
CA HIS A 112 6.84 4.83 -1.36
C HIS A 112 8.36 4.89 -1.36
N LEU A 113 8.93 5.17 -2.52
CA LEU A 113 10.37 5.42 -2.62
C LEU A 113 10.70 6.77 -1.97
N ALA A 114 11.78 6.84 -1.20
CA ALA A 114 12.21 8.05 -0.50
C ALA A 114 12.53 9.20 -1.47
N SER A 115 13.03 8.85 -2.66
CA SER A 115 13.35 9.76 -3.77
C SER A 115 12.83 9.22 -5.11
N LEU A 116 12.77 10.10 -6.11
CA LEU A 116 12.33 9.77 -7.46
C LEU A 116 13.44 9.00 -8.23
N PRO A 117 13.16 7.79 -8.77
CA PRO A 117 14.09 7.06 -9.65
C PRO A 117 14.58 7.92 -10.81
N LYS A 118 15.85 7.77 -11.23
CA LYS A 118 16.41 8.62 -12.28
C LYS A 118 15.69 8.42 -13.61
N ILE A 119 15.29 7.18 -13.88
CA ILE A 119 14.51 6.83 -15.08
C ILE A 119 13.17 7.56 -15.18
N LEU A 120 12.57 7.94 -14.04
CA LEU A 120 11.31 8.68 -14.01
C LEU A 120 11.49 10.19 -14.08
N ARG A 121 12.70 10.73 -13.91
CA ARG A 121 12.93 12.19 -13.90
C ARG A 121 12.50 12.88 -15.20
N PRO A 122 12.78 12.35 -16.41
CA PRO A 122 12.35 12.98 -17.66
C PRO A 122 10.83 13.13 -17.76
N HIS A 123 10.08 12.27 -17.06
CA HIS A 123 8.62 12.19 -17.13
C HIS A 123 7.93 12.83 -15.93
N TRP A 124 8.61 12.91 -14.78
CA TRP A 124 7.95 13.12 -13.49
C TRP A 124 8.72 14.03 -12.53
N ASP A 125 9.85 14.61 -12.94
CA ASP A 125 10.53 15.63 -12.14
C ASP A 125 9.70 16.91 -12.01
N THR A 126 9.96 17.70 -10.97
CA THR A 126 9.17 18.88 -10.54
C THR A 126 8.80 19.85 -11.67
N HIS A 127 9.69 20.04 -12.66
CA HIS A 127 9.51 20.93 -13.79
C HIS A 127 8.58 20.38 -14.88
N ILE A 128 8.29 19.08 -14.88
CA ILE A 128 7.39 18.45 -15.84
C ILE A 128 5.94 18.72 -15.43
N ALA A 129 5.15 19.28 -16.35
CA ALA A 129 3.73 19.53 -16.15
C ALA A 129 2.93 18.24 -16.31
N ILE A 130 2.26 17.81 -15.23
CA ILE A 130 1.50 16.54 -15.19
C ILE A 130 0.01 16.74 -14.88
N GLY A 131 -0.43 17.99 -14.77
CA GLY A 131 -1.76 18.35 -14.27
C GLY A 131 -1.93 18.10 -12.76
N PRO A 132 -3.08 18.49 -12.19
CA PRO A 132 -3.37 18.22 -10.79
C PRO A 132 -3.63 16.72 -10.57
N PRO A 133 -3.22 16.16 -9.41
CA PRO A 133 -3.56 14.79 -9.07
C PRO A 133 -5.07 14.67 -8.83
N LYS A 134 -5.66 13.52 -9.19
CA LYS A 134 -7.11 13.28 -9.15
C LYS A 134 -7.45 12.25 -8.09
N TRP A 135 -8.36 12.58 -7.17
CA TRP A 135 -8.94 11.60 -6.25
C TRP A 135 -9.99 10.76 -6.98
N GLN A 136 -9.89 9.45 -6.84
CA GLN A 136 -10.87 8.49 -7.34
C GLN A 136 -11.25 7.52 -6.24
N GLY A 137 -12.48 7.04 -6.29
CA GLY A 137 -13.01 6.09 -5.33
C GLY A 137 -14.31 5.46 -5.85
N PRO A 138 -14.87 4.52 -5.10
CA PRO A 138 -16.12 3.88 -5.45
C PRO A 138 -17.28 4.88 -5.47
N GLU A 139 -18.29 4.58 -6.28
CA GLU A 139 -19.56 5.32 -6.29
C GLU A 139 -20.43 4.90 -5.10
N GLU A 140 -20.95 5.87 -4.35
CA GLU A 140 -21.74 5.64 -3.14
C GLU A 140 -23.06 4.91 -3.40
N GLN A 141 -23.57 4.97 -4.63
CA GLN A 141 -24.84 4.36 -5.02
C GLN A 141 -24.69 2.92 -5.55
N ASP A 142 -23.48 2.47 -5.90
CA ASP A 142 -23.27 1.12 -6.45
C ASP A 142 -23.16 0.07 -5.33
N SER A 143 -24.31 -0.23 -4.74
CA SER A 143 -24.43 -1.19 -3.64
C SER A 143 -24.04 -2.64 -3.98
N ARG A 144 -23.84 -2.97 -5.27
CA ARG A 144 -23.38 -4.29 -5.72
C ARG A 144 -22.01 -4.64 -5.17
N TRP A 145 -21.19 -3.64 -4.87
CA TRP A 145 -19.86 -3.79 -4.30
C TRP A 145 -19.85 -3.76 -2.77
N PHE A 146 -21.00 -3.76 -2.10
CA PHE A 146 -21.04 -3.66 -0.64
C PHE A 146 -21.07 -5.03 0.01
N GLU A 147 -19.95 -5.46 0.56
CA GLU A 147 -19.83 -6.74 1.24
C GLU A 147 -19.92 -6.57 2.77
N PRO A 148 -20.63 -7.46 3.49
CA PRO A 148 -20.74 -7.40 4.95
C PRO A 148 -19.53 -8.02 5.66
N ILE A 149 -19.05 -7.39 6.75
CA ILE A 149 -17.82 -7.84 7.45
C ILE A 149 -18.05 -9.08 8.33
N LYS A 150 -19.16 -9.12 9.07
CA LYS A 150 -19.56 -10.27 9.93
C LYS A 150 -21.08 -10.36 10.05
N TRP A 151 -21.71 -9.25 10.44
CA TRP A 151 -23.15 -9.14 10.57
C TRP A 151 -23.72 -8.37 9.39
N LYS A 152 -24.67 -8.99 8.66
CA LYS A 152 -25.22 -8.48 7.39
C LYS A 152 -25.83 -7.08 7.47
N ASN A 153 -26.17 -6.58 8.65
CA ASN A 153 -27.04 -5.41 8.77
C ASN A 153 -26.33 -4.09 9.10
N PHE A 154 -25.13 -4.11 9.72
CA PHE A 154 -24.58 -2.90 10.34
C PHE A 154 -23.33 -2.32 9.65
N ALA A 155 -22.42 -3.19 9.19
CA ALA A 155 -21.10 -2.77 8.72
C ALA A 155 -20.71 -3.49 7.43
N HIS A 156 -20.42 -2.70 6.40
CA HIS A 156 -20.00 -3.19 5.10
C HIS A 156 -18.70 -2.54 4.66
N VAL A 157 -18.08 -3.13 3.65
CA VAL A 157 -16.91 -2.61 2.93
C VAL A 157 -17.29 -2.49 1.47
N SER A 158 -16.95 -1.36 0.85
CA SER A 158 -16.99 -1.23 -0.61
C SER A 158 -15.78 -1.98 -1.20
N THR A 159 -16.05 -3.03 -1.96
CA THR A 159 -15.04 -3.88 -2.61
C THR A 159 -14.82 -3.53 -4.08
N ALA A 160 -15.33 -2.38 -4.52
CA ALA A 160 -15.17 -1.93 -5.90
C ALA A 160 -13.67 -1.67 -6.20
N PRO A 161 -13.16 -2.15 -7.33
CA PRO A 161 -11.79 -1.85 -7.75
C PRO A 161 -11.62 -0.36 -8.04
N ILE A 162 -10.56 0.24 -7.49
CA ILE A 162 -10.20 1.63 -7.75
C ILE A 162 -8.94 1.62 -8.61
N GLU A 163 -9.12 1.89 -9.89
CA GLU A 163 -8.06 2.00 -10.88
C GLU A 163 -8.37 3.18 -11.80
N ASN A 164 -7.33 3.79 -12.36
CA ASN A 164 -7.53 4.85 -13.35
C ASN A 164 -7.34 4.29 -14.75
N THR A 165 -8.46 4.15 -15.48
CA THR A 165 -8.50 3.65 -16.87
C THR A 165 -8.77 4.77 -17.88
N GLU A 166 -8.54 6.05 -17.55
CA GLU A 166 -8.77 7.16 -18.49
C GLU A 166 -7.92 6.96 -19.78
N THR A 167 -8.56 6.45 -20.83
CA THR A 167 -8.07 6.41 -22.21
C THR A 167 -8.66 7.59 -22.97
N ASN A 168 -8.35 8.82 -22.57
CA ASN A 168 -8.81 9.99 -23.33
C ASN A 168 -8.04 10.06 -24.66
N ILE A 169 -8.77 9.90 -25.78
CA ILE A 169 -8.29 9.75 -27.17
C ILE A 169 -7.57 11.01 -27.72
N GLY A 170 -7.36 12.05 -26.93
CA GLY A 170 -6.73 13.31 -27.39
C GLY A 170 -5.56 13.81 -26.56
N ASP A 171 -5.23 13.17 -25.43
CA ASP A 171 -4.25 13.70 -24.49
C ASP A 171 -2.97 12.84 -24.51
N LEU A 172 -1.81 13.50 -24.53
CA LEU A 172 -0.49 12.88 -24.63
C LEU A 172 -0.39 11.62 -23.75
N SER A 173 0.02 10.50 -24.37
CA SER A 173 0.14 9.17 -23.75
C SER A 173 0.79 9.27 -22.37
N GLY A 174 0.17 8.67 -21.36
CA GLY A 174 0.72 8.63 -20.02
C GLY A 174 -0.05 7.67 -19.12
N VAL A 175 0.60 7.24 -18.05
CA VAL A 175 0.01 6.31 -17.08
C VAL A 175 -0.34 7.04 -15.80
N TYR A 176 -1.44 6.67 -15.17
CA TYR A 176 -1.77 7.15 -13.84
C TYR A 176 -1.31 6.14 -12.79
N ILE A 177 -0.50 6.61 -11.84
CA ILE A 177 -0.04 5.82 -10.70
C ILE A 177 -0.62 6.38 -9.40
N VAL A 178 -0.71 5.53 -8.38
CA VAL A 178 -1.20 5.93 -7.05
C VAL A 178 -0.11 6.72 -6.32
N THR A 179 -0.48 7.86 -5.74
CA THR A 179 0.39 8.74 -4.94
C THR A 179 -0.24 9.18 -3.63
N GLY A 180 -1.41 8.64 -3.30
CA GLY A 180 -2.12 8.95 -2.07
C GLY A 180 -3.30 8.03 -1.82
N GLY A 181 -3.81 8.09 -0.60
CA GLY A 181 -4.90 7.24 -0.14
C GLY A 181 -5.66 7.89 1.01
N GLN A 182 -6.95 7.56 1.11
CA GLN A 182 -7.83 8.03 2.17
C GLN A 182 -8.89 6.97 2.44
N LEU A 183 -9.16 6.70 3.71
CA LEU A 183 -10.33 5.91 4.12
C LEU A 183 -11.51 6.84 4.43
N GLY A 184 -12.72 6.36 4.23
CA GLY A 184 -13.93 7.09 4.61
C GLY A 184 -15.08 6.14 4.92
N VAL A 185 -16.15 6.73 5.45
CA VAL A 185 -17.36 6.01 5.84
C VAL A 185 -18.56 6.70 5.23
N TRP A 186 -19.36 5.95 4.50
CA TRP A 186 -20.71 6.36 4.12
C TRP A 186 -21.70 5.90 5.18
N ASP A 187 -22.61 6.79 5.56
CA ASP A 187 -23.63 6.54 6.57
C ASP A 187 -25.00 6.46 5.91
N PHE A 188 -25.61 5.28 6.00
CA PHE A 188 -26.97 4.99 5.51
C PHE A 188 -27.92 4.73 6.70
N GLY A 189 -27.65 5.35 7.86
CA GLY A 189 -28.46 5.27 9.07
C GLY A 189 -28.21 3.98 9.86
N ALA A 190 -28.88 2.88 9.47
CA ALA A 190 -28.70 1.58 10.13
C ALA A 190 -27.44 0.84 9.67
N LYS A 191 -26.91 1.24 8.50
CA LYS A 191 -25.78 0.61 7.82
C LYS A 191 -24.69 1.66 7.57
N SER A 192 -23.45 1.28 7.87
CA SER A 192 -22.26 2.05 7.51
C SER A 192 -21.41 1.27 6.51
N VAL A 193 -20.79 1.97 5.57
CA VAL A 193 -19.95 1.37 4.52
C VAL A 193 -18.55 2.01 4.56
N LEU A 194 -17.53 1.21 4.84
CA LEU A 194 -16.13 1.60 4.69
C LEU A 194 -15.78 1.69 3.21
N HIS A 195 -15.20 2.79 2.78
CA HIS A 195 -14.70 2.94 1.42
C HIS A 195 -13.24 3.44 1.41
N LEU A 196 -12.55 3.14 0.32
CA LEU A 196 -11.20 3.63 0.02
C LEU A 196 -11.29 4.68 -1.09
N LYS A 197 -10.47 5.72 -1.01
CA LYS A 197 -10.18 6.63 -2.13
C LYS A 197 -8.68 6.63 -2.37
N LEU A 198 -8.28 6.68 -3.64
CA LEU A 198 -6.88 6.75 -4.06
C LEU A 198 -6.66 8.07 -4.80
N LEU A 199 -5.48 8.65 -4.59
CA LEU A 199 -5.02 9.80 -5.34
C LEU A 199 -4.14 9.31 -6.49
N PHE A 200 -4.49 9.70 -7.70
CA PHE A 200 -3.75 9.34 -8.91
C PHE A 200 -2.98 10.53 -9.45
N SER A 201 -1.76 10.29 -9.93
CA SER A 201 -0.93 11.27 -10.63
C SER A 201 -0.50 10.74 -11.99
N LYS A 202 -0.55 11.60 -13.01
CA LYS A 202 -0.13 11.26 -14.37
C LYS A 202 1.40 11.18 -14.42
N VAL A 203 1.90 10.18 -15.14
CA VAL A 203 3.30 10.00 -15.57
C VAL A 203 3.28 10.02 -17.10
N PRO A 204 3.49 11.20 -17.72
CA PRO A 204 3.52 11.35 -19.18
C PRO A 204 4.62 10.52 -19.85
N GLY A 205 4.42 10.14 -21.11
CA GLY A 205 5.40 9.42 -21.93
C GLY A 205 5.55 7.94 -21.60
N CYS A 206 5.09 7.49 -20.42
CA CYS A 206 5.14 6.08 -20.04
C CYS A 206 3.88 5.33 -20.50
N THR A 207 3.97 4.01 -20.59
CA THR A 207 2.84 3.10 -20.84
C THR A 207 2.85 1.91 -19.88
N ILE A 208 1.70 1.28 -19.63
CA ILE A 208 1.64 0.06 -18.81
C ILE A 208 2.10 -1.12 -19.68
N ARG A 209 3.20 -1.77 -19.27
CA ARG A 209 3.70 -3.00 -19.90
C ARG A 209 2.94 -4.22 -19.42
N ARG A 210 2.73 -4.31 -18.11
CA ARG A 210 2.06 -5.44 -17.44
C ARG A 210 1.39 -4.96 -16.17
N SER A 211 0.23 -5.52 -15.86
CA SER A 211 -0.45 -5.33 -14.59
C SER A 211 -0.76 -6.67 -13.92
N VAL A 212 -0.73 -6.69 -12.60
CA VAL A 212 -1.10 -7.85 -11.79
C VAL A 212 -1.79 -7.39 -10.53
N TRP A 213 -2.91 -8.02 -10.20
CA TRP A 213 -3.49 -7.91 -8.87
C TRP A 213 -2.74 -8.82 -7.92
N ASP A 214 -2.60 -8.37 -6.67
CA ASP A 214 -2.05 -9.23 -5.63
C ASP A 214 -3.06 -10.30 -5.25
N HIS A 215 -2.96 -11.46 -5.89
CA HIS A 215 -3.71 -12.66 -5.54
C HIS A 215 -2.93 -13.37 -4.44
N SER A 216 -3.31 -13.23 -3.17
CA SER A 216 -2.88 -14.25 -2.20
C SER A 216 -3.87 -15.41 -2.28
N PRO A 217 -3.38 -16.64 -2.39
CA PRO A 217 -3.59 -17.52 -1.25
C PRO A 217 -2.28 -18.14 -0.74
N SER A 218 -2.20 -18.25 0.59
CA SER A 218 -1.30 -19.09 1.41
C SER A 218 0.19 -18.70 1.53
N THR A 219 0.69 -18.48 2.76
CA THR A 219 1.24 -19.49 3.71
C THR A 219 2.62 -19.99 3.29
N ASN A 220 3.69 -19.23 3.59
CA ASN A 220 5.07 -19.74 3.66
C ASN A 220 5.74 -19.31 4.98
N LEU A 221 5.01 -19.40 6.08
CA LEU A 221 5.62 -19.55 7.40
C LEU A 221 5.37 -21.00 7.82
N PRO A 222 6.39 -21.78 8.21
CA PRO A 222 6.18 -23.12 8.70
C PRO A 222 5.31 -23.03 9.96
N GLN A 223 4.10 -23.56 9.88
CA GLN A 223 3.25 -23.79 11.04
C GLN A 223 3.94 -24.82 11.92
N ARG A 224 4.38 -24.41 13.11
CA ARG A 224 4.66 -25.34 14.20
C ARG A 224 3.32 -25.82 14.77
N PRO A 225 3.10 -27.13 14.98
CA PRO A 225 1.89 -27.62 15.62
C PRO A 225 1.90 -27.31 17.11
N ASP A 226 0.72 -26.91 17.60
CA ASP A 226 0.11 -27.11 18.90
C ASP A 226 0.90 -26.83 20.19
N ASP A 227 0.32 -25.99 21.05
CA ASP A 227 -0.01 -26.43 22.41
C ASP A 227 -1.24 -25.67 22.93
N ALA A 228 -2.25 -26.44 23.31
CA ALA A 228 -3.45 -25.99 23.97
C ALA A 228 -3.19 -25.88 25.48
N SER A 229 -3.42 -24.71 26.07
CA SER A 229 -3.86 -24.62 27.47
C SER A 229 -4.63 -23.32 27.72
N SER A 230 -5.84 -23.50 28.21
CA SER A 230 -6.79 -22.48 28.66
C SER A 230 -6.37 -21.83 29.98
N SER A 231 -6.58 -20.51 30.10
CA SER A 231 -7.03 -19.91 31.38
C SER A 231 -7.75 -18.59 31.12
N SER A 232 -8.99 -18.54 31.58
CA SER A 232 -9.88 -17.38 31.60
C SER A 232 -9.43 -16.33 32.61
N SER A 233 -9.20 -15.11 32.14
CA SER A 233 -9.25 -13.89 32.95
C SER A 233 -10.18 -12.89 32.28
N VAL A 234 -11.24 -12.52 32.98
CA VAL A 234 -12.17 -11.45 32.61
C VAL A 234 -11.42 -10.14 32.76
N ASP A 235 -11.00 -9.56 31.65
CA ASP A 235 -10.34 -8.26 31.61
C ASP A 235 -10.97 -7.38 30.54
N ASN A 236 -11.05 -6.08 30.83
CA ASN A 236 -11.55 -5.03 29.94
C ASN A 236 -10.75 -4.88 28.62
N SER A 237 -9.76 -5.75 28.40
CA SER A 237 -8.99 -5.98 27.17
C SER A 237 -9.80 -6.66 26.04
N SER A 238 -11.02 -7.12 26.33
CA SER A 238 -11.82 -7.94 25.40
C SER A 238 -12.21 -7.22 24.10
N HIS A 239 -12.38 -5.90 24.10
CA HIS A 239 -12.77 -5.14 22.90
C HIS A 239 -11.58 -4.82 21.99
N VAL A 240 -10.41 -4.51 22.57
CA VAL A 240 -9.17 -4.23 21.83
C VAL A 240 -8.72 -5.48 21.05
N GLY A 241 -8.77 -6.64 21.69
CA GLY A 241 -8.49 -7.93 21.05
C GLY A 241 -9.51 -8.31 19.98
N LYS A 242 -10.78 -7.88 20.11
CA LYS A 242 -11.84 -8.13 19.12
C LYS A 242 -11.61 -7.33 17.84
N LEU A 243 -11.27 -6.04 17.92
CA LEU A 243 -11.07 -5.18 16.74
C LEU A 243 -9.82 -5.55 15.94
N ARG A 244 -8.71 -5.90 16.62
CA ARG A 244 -7.50 -6.43 15.94
C ARG A 244 -7.77 -7.70 15.13
N LYS A 245 -8.74 -8.51 15.53
CA LYS A 245 -9.15 -9.71 14.79
C LYS A 245 -10.01 -9.40 13.56
N MET A 246 -10.35 -8.14 13.29
CA MET A 246 -11.23 -7.72 12.19
C MET A 246 -10.48 -7.02 11.05
N VAL A 247 -9.19 -6.74 11.20
CA VAL A 247 -8.38 -6.08 10.20
C VAL A 247 -7.18 -6.98 9.90
N ASP A 248 -6.86 -7.12 8.63
CA ASP A 248 -5.60 -7.72 8.22
C ASP A 248 -4.52 -6.64 8.13
N PHE A 249 -3.44 -6.86 8.86
CA PHE A 249 -2.29 -5.95 8.92
C PHE A 249 -1.17 -6.36 7.98
N THR A 250 -1.40 -7.39 7.16
CA THR A 250 -0.41 -7.86 6.17
C THR A 250 -0.02 -6.72 5.25
N GLU A 251 1.28 -6.48 5.13
CA GLU A 251 1.81 -5.47 4.23
C GLU A 251 1.71 -5.99 2.80
N VAL A 252 1.01 -5.24 1.95
CA VAL A 252 0.88 -5.58 0.54
C VAL A 252 1.84 -4.68 -0.22
N SER A 253 3.04 -5.18 -0.49
CA SER A 253 4.11 -4.45 -1.18
C SER A 253 4.84 -5.35 -2.17
N LYS A 254 5.38 -4.75 -3.23
CA LYS A 254 6.30 -5.44 -4.14
C LYS A 254 7.67 -4.78 -4.14
N GLY A 255 8.70 -5.59 -3.93
CA GLY A 255 10.08 -5.16 -3.74
C GLY A 255 11.08 -5.91 -4.64
N PRO A 256 12.38 -5.87 -4.33
CA PRO A 256 13.40 -6.56 -5.13
C PRO A 256 13.20 -8.08 -5.19
N GLN A 257 12.63 -8.66 -4.14
CA GLN A 257 12.23 -10.07 -4.08
C GLN A 257 11.11 -10.44 -5.06
N ASP A 258 10.35 -9.46 -5.57
CA ASP A 258 9.29 -9.66 -6.56
C ASP A 258 9.81 -9.33 -7.96
N THR A 259 10.36 -10.31 -8.67
CA THR A 259 10.85 -10.09 -10.05
C THR A 259 9.78 -9.39 -10.92
N PRO A 260 10.11 -8.30 -11.64
CA PRO A 260 11.45 -7.74 -11.89
C PRO A 260 11.89 -6.59 -10.95
N GLY A 261 11.21 -6.38 -9.82
CA GLY A 261 11.66 -5.52 -8.71
C GLY A 261 11.41 -4.02 -8.84
N HIS A 262 10.70 -3.58 -9.88
CA HIS A 262 10.35 -2.17 -10.14
C HIS A 262 8.83 -1.95 -10.27
N TRP A 263 8.07 -2.57 -9.37
CA TRP A 263 6.62 -2.50 -9.37
C TRP A 263 6.09 -1.18 -8.81
N LEU A 264 5.07 -0.63 -9.46
CA LEU A 264 4.34 0.57 -9.01
C LEU A 264 2.88 0.24 -8.74
N VAL A 265 2.31 0.89 -7.73
CA VAL A 265 0.88 0.77 -7.46
C VAL A 265 0.09 1.61 -8.47
N THR A 266 -0.84 0.96 -9.16
CA THR A 266 -1.76 1.59 -10.13
C THR A 266 -3.23 1.41 -9.78
N GLY A 267 -3.52 0.78 -8.64
CA GLY A 267 -4.87 0.64 -8.14
C GLY A 267 -4.91 -0.15 -6.84
N ALA A 268 -6.05 -0.13 -6.17
CA ALA A 268 -6.29 -0.92 -4.98
C ALA A 268 -7.80 -1.10 -4.76
N LYS A 269 -8.15 -2.01 -3.86
CA LYS A 269 -9.51 -2.14 -3.34
C LYS A 269 -9.48 -2.66 -1.91
N LEU A 270 -10.56 -2.42 -1.18
CA LEU A 270 -10.80 -3.15 0.05
C LEU A 270 -11.47 -4.49 -0.26
N GLY A 271 -11.38 -5.42 0.68
CA GLY A 271 -12.00 -6.73 0.58
C GLY A 271 -12.32 -7.30 1.95
N ILE A 272 -12.99 -8.46 1.95
CA ILE A 272 -13.31 -9.18 3.17
C ILE A 272 -12.84 -10.63 3.02
N GLU A 273 -11.94 -11.05 3.91
CA GLU A 273 -11.39 -12.40 3.90
C GLU A 273 -11.40 -13.00 5.29
N LYS A 274 -12.05 -14.16 5.43
CA LYS A 274 -12.22 -14.84 6.73
C LYS A 274 -12.77 -13.89 7.82
N GLY A 275 -13.65 -12.96 7.43
CA GLY A 275 -14.25 -11.96 8.32
C GLY A 275 -13.33 -10.80 8.75
N LYS A 276 -12.22 -10.59 8.03
CA LYS A 276 -11.31 -9.46 8.21
C LYS A 276 -11.37 -8.51 7.02
N ILE A 277 -11.24 -7.22 7.30
CA ILE A 277 -11.03 -6.17 6.30
C ILE A 277 -9.60 -6.32 5.78
N VAL A 278 -9.45 -6.48 4.47
CA VAL A 278 -8.16 -6.56 3.77
C VAL A 278 -8.03 -5.42 2.77
N VAL A 279 -6.79 -5.08 2.41
CA VAL A 279 -6.48 -4.26 1.23
C VAL A 279 -5.87 -5.16 0.16
N ARG A 280 -6.30 -5.00 -1.08
CA ARG A 280 -5.74 -5.66 -2.26
C ARG A 280 -5.19 -4.60 -3.19
N VAL A 281 -4.01 -4.84 -3.74
CA VAL A 281 -3.27 -3.84 -4.51
C VAL A 281 -3.06 -4.35 -5.93
N LYS A 282 -3.19 -3.45 -6.90
CA LYS A 282 -2.81 -3.67 -8.29
C LYS A 282 -1.45 -3.05 -8.54
N TYR A 283 -0.54 -3.87 -9.02
CA TYR A 283 0.81 -3.47 -9.41
C TYR A 283 0.93 -3.44 -10.93
N SER A 284 1.71 -2.48 -11.42
CA SER A 284 2.07 -2.41 -12.83
C SER A 284 3.56 -2.17 -13.02
N LEU A 285 4.05 -2.69 -14.14
CA LEU A 285 5.36 -2.39 -14.72
C LEU A 285 5.13 -1.38 -15.84
N LEU A 286 5.96 -0.34 -15.87
CA LEU A 286 5.87 0.69 -16.90
C LEU A 286 6.96 0.48 -17.94
N ASN A 287 6.65 0.85 -19.18
CA ASN A 287 7.66 1.25 -20.15
C ASN A 287 7.90 2.75 -19.93
N TYR A 288 9.16 3.13 -19.67
CA TYR A 288 9.57 4.50 -19.41
C TYR A 288 9.97 5.21 -20.70
#